data_AF-A0A3A4ZHF6-F1
#
_entry.id   AF-A0A3A4ZHF6-F1
#
_cell.length_a   1.000
_cell.length_b   1.000
_cell.length_c   1.000
_cell.angle_alpha   90.00
_cell.angle_beta   90.00
_cell.angle_gamma   90.00
#
_symmetry.space_group_name_H-M   'P 1'
#
loop_
_entity.id
_entity.type
_entity.pdbx_description
1 polymer ?
#
loop_
_entity_poly.entity_id
_entity_poly.type
_entity_poly.pdbx_seq_one_letter_code
_entity_poly.pdbx_strand_id
1 'polypeptide(L)' 'MKHYKSIFVCPNDGEISDDDVAFICNTCDTKEVIKIEGLYVCPQCSTSVHPFQCRICDGKDVVWLTPLTETYQAAS' A
#
# COMPACT_ATOMS: atom_id res chain seq x y z
N MET A 1 -19.31 -8.38 9.44
CA MET A 1 -18.56 -7.23 8.89
C MET A 1 -17.20 -7.78 8.48
N LYS A 2 -16.87 -7.82 7.18
CA LYS A 2 -15.61 -8.42 6.73
C LYS A 2 -14.49 -7.39 6.99
N HIS A 3 -13.62 -7.67 7.96
CA HIS A 3 -12.42 -6.89 8.18
C HIS A 3 -11.41 -7.32 7.11
N TYR A 4 -11.29 -6.55 6.04
CA TYR A 4 -10.21 -6.74 5.08
C TYR A 4 -8.93 -6.22 5.74
N LYS A 5 -8.04 -7.16 6.11
CA LYS A 5 -6.73 -6.83 6.70
C LYS A 5 -5.81 -6.42 5.56
N SER A 6 -5.38 -5.16 5.56
CA SER A 6 -4.28 -4.70 4.72
C SER A 6 -2.98 -5.34 5.21
N ILE A 7 -2.22 -5.94 4.28
CA ILE A 7 -0.91 -6.52 4.58
C ILE A 7 0.15 -5.64 3.92
N PHE A 8 1.15 -5.21 4.67
CA PHE A 8 2.28 -4.47 4.15
C PHE A 8 3.54 -5.32 4.23
N VAL A 9 4.31 -5.36 3.15
CA VAL A 9 5.54 -6.16 3.08
C VAL A 9 6.70 -5.27 2.67
N CYS A 10 7.72 -5.20 3.53
CA CYS A 10 9.01 -4.59 3.23
C CYS A 10 9.99 -5.68 2.74
N PRO A 11 10.78 -5.44 1.68
CA PRO A 11 11.79 -6.41 1.23
C PRO A 11 12.90 -6.68 2.24
N ASN A 12 13.13 -5.75 3.18
CA ASN A 12 14.18 -5.88 4.21
C ASN A 12 13.65 -6.51 5.50
N ASP A 13 12.42 -6.16 5.91
CA ASP A 13 11.86 -6.52 7.23
C ASP A 13 10.73 -7.56 7.18
N GLY A 14 10.20 -7.89 5.99
CA GLY A 14 9.08 -8.82 5.81
C GLY A 14 7.71 -8.17 6.01
N GLU A 15 6.74 -8.93 6.53
CA GLU A 15 5.41 -8.39 6.89
C GLU A 15 5.55 -7.40 8.05
N ILE A 16 5.05 -6.19 7.87
CA ILE A 16 5.11 -5.09 8.85
C ILE A 16 3.71 -4.57 9.17
N SER A 17 3.54 -3.96 10.35
CA SER A 17 2.27 -3.37 10.77
C SER A 17 1.95 -2.11 9.97
N ASP A 18 0.68 -1.74 9.94
CA ASP A 18 0.22 -0.43 9.46
C ASP A 18 0.86 0.75 10.22
N ASP A 19 1.06 0.63 11.53
CA ASP A 19 1.79 1.62 12.36
C ASP A 19 3.25 1.83 11.91
N ASP A 20 3.85 0.82 11.27
CA ASP A 20 5.23 0.83 10.77
C ASP A 20 5.32 1.30 9.32
N VAL A 21 4.22 1.80 8.74
CA VAL A 21 4.15 2.27 7.35
C VAL A 21 3.82 3.75 7.28
N ALA A 22 4.61 4.50 6.53
CA ALA A 22 4.28 5.86 6.12
C ALA A 22 3.81 5.88 4.66
N PHE A 23 2.69 6.54 4.38
CA PHE A 23 2.33 6.91 3.02
C PHE A 23 3.16 8.13 2.59
N ILE A 24 3.91 7.98 1.51
CA ILE A 24 4.74 9.05 0.95
C ILE A 24 4.44 9.19 -0.53
N CYS A 25 3.51 10.11 -0.83
CA CYS A 25 3.37 10.61 -2.18
C CYS A 25 4.59 11.48 -2.52
N ASN A 26 5.55 10.91 -3.26
CA ASN A 26 6.73 11.64 -3.74
C ASN A 26 6.54 12.23 -5.15
N THR A 27 5.33 12.12 -5.70
CA THR A 27 5.09 12.36 -7.14
C THR A 27 4.25 13.61 -7.41
N CYS A 28 3.37 14.03 -6.50
CA CYS A 28 2.53 15.21 -6.70
C CYS A 28 2.14 15.86 -5.36
N ASP A 29 1.64 17.11 -5.42
CA ASP A 29 1.14 17.85 -4.24
C ASP A 29 -0.38 17.70 -4.00
N THR A 30 -1.02 16.80 -4.76
CA THR A 30 -2.49 16.72 -4.77
C THR A 30 -3.04 16.47 -3.38
N LYS A 31 -4.08 17.23 -3.03
CA LYS A 31 -4.82 17.09 -1.77
C LYS A 31 -5.98 16.11 -1.91
N GLU A 32 -6.22 15.59 -3.11
CA GLU A 32 -7.28 14.63 -3.38
C GLU A 32 -6.87 13.25 -2.87
N VAL A 33 -7.75 12.66 -2.06
CA VAL A 33 -7.59 11.31 -1.52
C VAL A 33 -8.81 10.47 -1.86
N ILE A 34 -8.57 9.22 -2.22
CA ILE A 34 -9.57 8.18 -2.40
C ILE A 34 -9.38 7.11 -1.32
N LYS A 35 -10.47 6.48 -0.92
CA LYS A 35 -10.44 5.41 0.06
C LYS A 35 -10.44 4.06 -0.67
N ILE A 36 -9.38 3.28 -0.51
CA ILE A 36 -9.25 1.92 -1.05
C ILE A 36 -9.02 0.98 0.12
N GLU A 37 -9.92 0.03 0.34
CA GLU A 37 -9.78 -1.00 1.39
C GLU A 37 -9.40 -0.45 2.78
N GLY A 38 -9.96 0.71 3.14
CA GLY A 38 -9.70 1.36 4.43
C GLY A 38 -8.52 2.32 4.46
N LEU A 39 -7.65 2.31 3.44
CA LEU A 39 -6.54 3.26 3.29
C LEU A 39 -6.96 4.49 2.49
N TYR A 40 -6.48 5.65 2.90
CA TYR A 40 -6.62 6.90 2.16
C TYR A 40 -5.33 7.13 1.35
N VAL A 41 -5.45 7.10 0.03
CA VAL A 41 -4.33 7.30 -0.90
C VAL A 41 -4.74 8.27 -2.00
N CYS A 42 -3.81 9.02 -2.57
CA CYS A 42 -4.16 9.86 -3.72
C CYS A 42 -4.36 9.00 -4.99
N PRO A 43 -5.19 9.43 -5.96
CA PRO A 43 -5.50 8.66 -7.18
C PRO A 43 -4.26 8.27 -8.01
N GLN A 44 -3.20 9.07 -7.97
CA GLN A 44 -1.94 8.75 -8.66
C GLN A 44 -1.17 7.65 -7.94
N CYS A 45 -1.16 7.67 -6.60
CA CYS A 45 -0.47 6.67 -5.80
C CYS A 45 -1.21 5.34 -5.76
N SER A 46 -2.52 5.29 -6.00
CA SER A 46 -3.23 4.01 -6.15
C SER A 46 -2.75 3.18 -7.34
N THR A 47 -2.15 3.82 -8.36
CA THR A 47 -1.53 3.14 -9.50
C THR A 47 0.00 3.18 -9.45
N SER A 48 0.57 3.77 -8.40
CA SER A 48 2.03 3.83 -8.22
C SER A 48 2.52 2.56 -7.57
N VAL A 49 3.71 2.12 -7.98
CA VAL A 49 4.30 0.86 -7.53
C VAL A 49 4.75 0.94 -6.07
N HIS A 50 5.15 2.12 -5.58
CA HIS A 50 5.79 2.26 -4.26
C HIS A 50 5.45 3.59 -3.53
N PRO A 51 4.20 3.82 -3.11
CA PRO A 51 3.84 5.00 -2.32
C PRO A 51 4.04 4.83 -0.81
N PHE A 52 4.67 3.74 -0.35
CA PHE A 52 4.80 3.40 1.07
C PHE A 52 6.27 3.32 1.49
N GLN A 53 6.57 3.82 2.69
CA GLN A 53 7.89 3.70 3.32
C GLN A 53 7.79 2.90 4.62
N CYS A 54 8.73 1.99 4.82
CA CYS A 54 8.93 1.26 6.07
C CYS A 54 9.55 2.19 7.11
N ARG A 55 8.97 2.30 8.29
CA ARG A 55 9.51 3.10 9.40
C ARG A 55 10.60 2.39 10.20
N ILE A 56 10.79 1.09 9.99
CA ILE A 56 11.80 0.28 10.67
C ILE A 56 13.16 0.47 10.00
N CYS A 57 13.23 0.34 8.67
CA CYS A 57 14.47 0.43 7.89
C CYS A 57 14.55 1.61 6.92
N ASP A 58 13.56 2.51 6.92
CA ASP A 58 13.42 3.63 5.99
C ASP A 58 13.30 3.25 4.49
N GLY A 59 13.15 1.96 4.17
CA GLY A 59 13.00 1.46 2.81
C GLY A 59 11.71 1.95 2.14
N LYS A 60 11.77 2.32 0.86
CA LYS A 60 10.65 2.91 0.10
C LYS A 60 9.92 1.91 -0.81
N ASP A 61 10.37 0.67 -0.84
CA ASP A 61 9.82 -0.39 -1.70
C ASP A 61 8.80 -1.26 -0.93
N VAL A 62 8.01 -0.63 -0.04
CA VAL A 62 6.97 -1.35 0.71
C VAL A 62 5.79 -1.62 -0.20
N VAL A 63 5.41 -2.89 -0.29
CA VAL A 63 4.27 -3.35 -1.07
C VAL A 63 3.06 -3.48 -0.17
N TRP A 64 1.94 -2.89 -0.60
CA TRP A 64 0.64 -3.12 0.02
C TRP A 64 -0.08 -4.24 -0.74
N LEU A 65 -0.27 -5.37 -0.06
CA LEU A 65 -1.03 -6.49 -0.57
C LEU A 65 -2.46 -6.37 -0.04
N THR A 66 -3.39 -6.12 -0.96
CA THR A 66 -4.78 -6.43 -0.68
C THR A 66 -4.94 -7.95 -0.80
N PRO A 67 -5.61 -8.63 0.16
CA PRO A 67 -6.05 -9.99 -0.08
C PRO A 67 -7.13 -9.91 -1.15
N LEU A 68 -6.74 -9.93 -2.41
CA LEU A 68 -7.66 -9.99 -3.54
C LEU A 68 -8.52 -11.24 -3.35
N THR A 69 -9.80 -11.01 -3.19
CA THR A 69 -10.86 -11.93 -3.56
C THR A 69 -10.50 -12.59 -4.89
N GLU A 70 -10.15 -13.88 -4.86
CA GLU A 70 -10.40 -14.94 -5.87
C GLU A 70 -10.35 -14.66 -7.39
N THR A 71 -9.81 -13.56 -7.92
CA THR A 71 -9.72 -13.36 -9.38
C THR A 71 -8.43 -12.67 -9.80
N TYR A 72 -7.29 -13.27 -9.48
CA TYR A 72 -6.15 -13.26 -10.40
C TYR A 72 -6.45 -14.31 -11.49
N GLN A 73 -7.31 -13.95 -12.45
CA GLN A 73 -7.29 -14.66 -13.73
C GLN A 73 -6.08 -14.15 -14.49
N ALA A 74 -5.08 -15.01 -14.62
CA ALA A 74 -4.02 -14.87 -15.60
C ALA A 74 -4.68 -14.61 -16.97
N ALA A 75 -4.49 -13.41 -17.51
CA ALA A 75 -4.79 -13.17 -18.91
C ALA A 75 -3.75 -13.97 -19.72
N SER A 76 -4.27 -14.94 -20.48
CA SER A 76 -3.56 -15.71 -21.50
C SER A 76 -3.32 -14.88 -22.75
#